data_AF-A0A9X8VAR3-F1
#
_entry.id   AF-A0A9X8VAR3-F1
#
_cell.length_a   1.000
_cell.length_b   1.000
_cell.length_c   1.000
_cell.angle_alpha   90.00
_cell.angle_beta   90.00
_cell.angle_gamma   90.00
#
_symmetry.space_group_name_H-M   'P 1'
#
loop_
_entity.id
_entity.type
_entity.pdbx_description
1 polymer ?
#
loop_
_entity_poly.entity_id
_entity_poly.type
_entity_poly.pdbx_seq_one_letter_code
_entity_poly.pdbx_strand_id
1 'polypeptide(L)' 'MATPIVTLRAAGTQLSCPNSENCLLDVLELHDVQVEYQCRSGYCGACRLKLVKGE' A
#
# COMPACT_ATOMS: atom_id res chain seq x y z
N MET A 1 19.57 5.88 3.85
CA MET A 1 18.16 6.34 3.94
C MET A 1 17.31 5.08 3.93
N ALA A 2 16.56 4.81 5.00
CA ALA A 2 15.82 3.56 5.14
C ALA A 2 14.52 3.63 4.32
N THR A 3 14.38 2.76 3.32
CA THR A 3 13.12 2.55 2.62
C THR A 3 12.21 1.69 3.50
N PRO A 4 11.05 2.18 3.95
CA PRO A 4 10.10 1.35 4.69
C PRO A 4 9.63 0.20 3.80
N ILE A 5 9.61 -1.01 4.37
CA ILE A 5 9.13 -2.22 3.71
C ILE A 5 7.76 -2.56 4.28
N VAL A 6 6.75 -2.63 3.41
CA VAL A 6 5.40 -3.02 3.77
C VAL A 6 5.15 -4.45 3.33
N THR A 7 4.78 -5.31 4.27
CA THR A 7 4.45 -6.71 3.96
C THR A 7 2.95 -6.90 3.83
N LEU A 8 2.51 -7.33 2.65
CA LEU A 8 1.11 -7.55 2.36
C LEU A 8 0.74 -9.01 2.66
N ARG A 9 0.05 -9.20 3.79
CA ARG A 9 -0.25 -10.55 4.27
C ARG A 9 -1.27 -11.31 3.39
N ALA A 10 -2.12 -10.59 2.68
CA ALA A 10 -3.12 -11.18 1.78
C ALA A 10 -2.50 -11.74 0.50
N ALA A 11 -1.47 -11.08 -0.04
CA ALA A 11 -0.78 -11.48 -1.26
C ALA A 11 0.51 -12.29 -0.98
N GLY A 12 1.05 -12.24 0.24
CA GLY A 12 2.34 -12.85 0.58
C GLY A 12 3.55 -12.06 0.08
N THR A 13 3.35 -10.84 -0.44
CA THR A 13 4.38 -10.03 -1.10
C THR A 13 4.95 -8.96 -0.16
N GLN A 14 6.24 -8.68 -0.28
CA GLN A 14 6.90 -7.56 0.38
C GLN A 14 7.11 -6.42 -0.61
N LEU A 15 6.69 -5.23 -0.22
CA LEU A 15 6.70 -4.03 -1.05
C LEU A 15 7.73 -3.08 -0.47
N SER A 16 8.64 -2.60 -1.31
CA SER A 16 9.56 -1.54 -0.92
C SER A 16 8.89 -0.22 -1.24
N CYS A 17 8.66 0.62 -0.23
CA CYS A 17 8.09 1.94 -0.41
C CYS A 17 9.24 2.96 -0.49
N PRO A 18 9.69 3.36 -1.69
CA PRO A 18 10.65 4.44 -1.80
C PRO A 18 9.96 5.74 -1.41
N ASN A 19 10.70 6.66 -0.79
CA ASN A 19 10.22 7.97 -0.36
C ASN A 19 9.85 8.92 -1.53
N SER A 20 9.89 8.39 -2.76
CA SER A 20 9.56 9.07 -4.00
C SER A 20 8.11 8.82 -4.43
N GLU A 21 7.47 7.75 -3.92
CA GLU A 21 6.07 7.47 -4.19
C GLU A 21 5.19 8.16 -3.15
N ASN A 22 4.20 8.91 -3.61
CA ASN A 22 3.37 9.77 -2.76
C ASN A 22 2.34 8.98 -1.92
N CYS A 23 1.92 7.79 -2.36
CA CYS A 23 0.94 6.97 -1.63
C CYS A 23 1.30 5.48 -1.64
N LEU A 24 0.92 4.78 -0.57
CA LEU A 24 1.00 3.32 -0.50
C LEU A 24 0.21 2.64 -1.64
N LEU A 25 -0.88 3.27 -2.09
CA LEU A 25 -1.70 2.75 -3.19
C LEU A 25 -0.93 2.67 -4.51
N ASP A 26 -0.07 3.64 -4.81
CA ASP A 26 0.75 3.62 -6.03
C ASP A 26 1.76 2.47 -5.96
N VAL A 27 2.38 2.25 -4.80
CA VAL A 27 3.28 1.10 -4.59
C VAL A 27 2.52 -0.23 -4.75
N LEU A 28 1.30 -0.32 -4.24
CA LEU A 28 0.46 -1.50 -4.40
C LEU A 28 0.16 -1.78 -5.87
N GLU A 29 -0.21 -0.74 -6.64
CA GLU A 29 -0.50 -0.83 -8.08
C GLU A 29 0.75 -1.19 -8.90
N LEU A 30 1.90 -0.59 -8.60
CA LEU A 30 3.19 -0.89 -9.23
C LEU A 30 3.63 -2.35 -9.05
N HIS A 31 3.26 -2.95 -7.93
CA HIS A 31 3.55 -4.35 -7.61
C HIS A 31 2.45 -5.32 -8.07
N ASP A 32 1.52 -4.86 -8.93
CA ASP A 32 0.38 -5.63 -9.46
C ASP A 32 -0.53 -6.19 -8.37
N VAL A 33 -0.59 -5.52 -7.22
CA VAL A 33 -1.51 -5.90 -6.14
C VAL A 33 -2.89 -5.36 -6.45
N GLN A 34 -3.84 -6.26 -6.70
CA GLN A 34 -5.24 -5.89 -6.83
C GLN A 34 -5.79 -5.38 -5.49
N VAL A 35 -5.94 -4.05 -5.39
CA VAL A 35 -6.59 -3.38 -4.26
C VAL A 35 -7.77 -2.59 -4.81
N GLU A 36 -8.92 -2.71 -4.15
CA GLU A 36 -10.08 -1.92 -4.49
C GLU A 36 -9.85 -0.45 -4.11
N TYR A 37 -9.91 0.44 -5.09
CA TYR A 37 -9.85 1.88 -4.88
C TYR A 37 -10.84 2.59 -5.78
N GLN A 38 -11.28 3.78 -5.38
CA GLN A 38 -12.23 4.59 -6.14
C GLN A 38 -11.80 6.05 -6.16
N CYS A 39 -11.85 6.70 -5.01
CA CYS A 39 -11.69 8.15 -4.92
C CYS A 39 -10.25 8.64 -4.94
N ARG A 40 -9.26 7.82 -4.53
CA ARG A 40 -7.84 8.21 -4.28
C ARG A 40 -7.62 9.44 -3.36
N SER A 41 -8.69 10.07 -2.86
CA SER A 41 -8.65 11.23 -1.96
C SER A 41 -8.94 10.90 -0.49
N GLY A 42 -9.07 9.62 -0.14
CA GLY A 42 -9.33 9.17 1.24
C GLY A 42 -10.77 9.32 1.74
N TYR A 43 -11.70 9.77 0.90
CA TYR A 43 -13.10 10.04 1.31
C TYR A 43 -14.01 8.79 1.27
N CYS A 44 -13.81 7.91 0.28
CA CYS A 44 -14.68 6.77 -0.01
C CYS A 44 -14.37 5.52 0.82
N GLY A 45 -13.17 5.40 1.37
CA GLY A 45 -12.76 4.23 2.17
C GLY A 45 -12.60 2.90 1.41
N ALA A 46 -12.72 2.89 0.07
CA ALA A 46 -12.59 1.66 -0.73
C ALA A 46 -11.22 0.97 -0.55
N CYS A 47 -10.14 1.74 -0.46
CA CYS A 47 -8.77 1.24 -0.29
C CYS A 47 -8.38 0.96 1.17
N ARG A 48 -9.34 0.72 2.06
CA ARG A 48 -9.05 0.49 3.48
C ARG A 48 -8.41 -0.89 3.68
N LEU A 49 -7.23 -0.89 4.29
CA LEU A 49 -6.49 -2.10 4.66
C LEU A 49 -6.39 -2.23 6.19
N LYS A 50 -6.29 -3.48 6.67
CA LYS A 50 -6.07 -3.74 8.10
C LYS A 50 -4.57 -3.80 8.38
N LEU A 51 -4.07 -2.87 9.18
CA LEU A 51 -2.72 -2.96 9.73
C LEU A 51 -2.67 -4.08 10.78
N VAL A 52 -1.83 -5.08 10.57
CA VAL A 52 -1.75 -6.24 11.46
C VAL A 52 -0.47 -6.25 12.31
N LYS A 53 0.58 -5.55 11.87
CA LYS A 53 1.85 -5.35 12.59
C LYS A 53 2.51 -4.05 12.10
N GLY A 54 3.23 -3.36 12.99
CA GLY A 54 3.90 -2.09 12.69
C GLY A 54 3.06 -0.86 13.07
N GLU A 55 3.57 0.31 12.72
CA GLU A 55 2.94 1.62 12.85
C GLU A 55 3.02 2.40 11.53
#